data_AF-A0A0A6RPI9-F1
#
_entry.id   AF-A0A0A6RPI9-F1
#
_cell.length_a   1.000
_cell.length_b   1.000
_cell.length_c   1.000
_cell.angle_alpha   90.00
_cell.angle_beta   90.00
_cell.angle_gamma   90.00
#
_symmetry.space_group_name_H-M   'P 1'
#
loop_
_entity.id
_entity.type
_entity.pdbx_description
1 polymer ?
#
loop_
_entity_poly.entity_id
_entity_poly.type
_entity_poly.pdbx_seq_one_letter_code
_entity_poly.pdbx_strand_id
1 'polypeptide(L)'
;MTLKKFIFRRRAWERVSPALILLSLFILMTFYVSTQNIISINNGIAWDAEVYYSMSSQFVNGETPITGIEPFIYRIGTTYIVAKLFPQNLVQGYLFYNLTIGFLTLLLFYFFLRLFINHQVILLFFLVAYVINPLGVLRFTLLYPINTDPSAIFLSLLILYISVYFNQLNWIITLLLSLLTLIGVLFREIVILAPLSVMLSYFISVFYKKQLLDIYQVIYRTIPVLASMICFALSHRLVEVYPSEYSFYSQAISYIQINLQNPSQYIAAILMTIGPIILLPIVLYRYISHKEVTLIIYMFGILVLSFIGGMHIDRFIFWGEIVYIPLIGIVVYHFHTNTNSILEKLLLFFPVFVAQLLAHRAFMPIPDMQSLNLFGPIITDNIQFILFSPYGSQISAIYTYASTMSQALRLQIMFQYFILFAYLMLVHHFFVYLRKKSA
;
A
#
# COMPACT_ATOMS: atom_id res chain seq x y z
N MET A 1 27.71 11.42 16.39
CA MET A 1 27.84 10.21 15.55
C MET A 1 28.80 10.52 14.42
N THR A 2 30.04 10.04 14.52
CA THR A 2 31.17 10.44 13.67
C THR A 2 31.10 9.78 12.29
N LEU A 3 31.05 10.62 11.27
CA LEU A 3 31.04 10.28 9.84
C LEU A 3 32.42 9.73 9.41
N LYS A 4 32.77 8.49 9.76
CA LYS A 4 34.01 7.85 9.28
C LYS A 4 33.71 6.76 8.25
N LYS A 5 33.99 7.13 6.98
CA LYS A 5 34.49 6.31 5.86
C LYS A 5 34.20 4.80 5.93
N PHE A 6 33.07 4.40 5.38
CA PHE A 6 32.88 3.06 4.80
C PHE A 6 33.09 3.16 3.28
N ILE A 7 34.35 3.29 2.85
CA ILE A 7 34.73 3.06 1.45
C ILE A 7 35.07 1.57 1.34
N PHE A 8 34.04 0.73 1.37
CA PHE A 8 34.17 -0.65 0.90
C PHE A 8 34.31 -0.61 -0.62
N ARG A 9 35.26 -1.38 -1.17
CA ARG A 9 35.33 -1.68 -2.61
C ARG A 9 34.00 -2.32 -3.04
N ARG A 10 33.06 -1.49 -3.48
CA ARG A 10 31.76 -1.91 -3.98
C ARG A 10 31.94 -2.78 -5.22
N ARG A 11 31.39 -4.00 -5.22
CA ARG A 11 31.44 -4.90 -6.39
C ARG A 11 30.72 -4.22 -7.58
N ALA A 12 31.08 -4.54 -8.82
CA ALA A 12 30.49 -3.92 -10.02
C ALA A 12 28.94 -3.99 -10.08
N TRP A 13 28.35 -5.01 -9.43
CA TRP A 13 26.90 -5.24 -9.35
C TRP A 13 26.21 -4.34 -8.30
N GLU A 14 26.97 -3.66 -7.43
CA GLU A 14 26.49 -2.58 -6.56
C GLU A 14 26.48 -1.22 -7.28
N ARG A 15 26.67 -1.23 -8.61
CA ARG A 15 26.53 -0.08 -9.52
C ARG A 15 25.48 -0.34 -10.60
N VAL A 16 24.37 -1.03 -10.29
CA VAL A 16 23.13 -0.76 -11.01
C VAL A 16 22.87 0.73 -10.81
N SER A 17 23.04 1.51 -11.88
CA SER A 17 22.82 2.94 -11.78
C SER A 17 21.36 3.19 -11.41
N PRO A 18 21.05 4.18 -10.56
CA PRO A 18 19.68 4.63 -10.37
C PRO A 18 18.94 4.85 -11.70
N ALA A 19 19.67 5.22 -12.76
CA ALA A 19 19.16 5.30 -14.13
C ALA A 19 18.62 3.96 -14.68
N LEU A 20 19.27 2.82 -14.42
CA LEU A 20 18.74 1.51 -14.84
C LEU A 20 17.46 1.14 -14.08
N ILE A 21 17.36 1.50 -12.79
CA ILE A 21 16.14 1.30 -12.00
C ILE A 21 15.01 2.14 -12.61
N LEU A 22 15.26 3.42 -12.85
CA LEU A 22 14.29 4.34 -13.45
C LEU A 22 13.89 3.88 -14.86
N LEU A 23 14.83 3.42 -15.69
CA LEU A 23 14.56 2.89 -17.02
C LEU A 23 13.67 1.65 -16.96
N SER A 24 13.95 0.72 -16.04
CA SER A 24 13.14 -0.50 -15.86
C SER A 24 11.71 -0.16 -15.46
N LEU A 25 11.54 0.77 -14.52
CA LEU A 25 10.23 1.25 -14.07
C LEU A 25 9.51 2.01 -15.18
N PHE A 26 10.23 2.80 -15.98
CA PHE A 26 9.68 3.51 -17.14
C PHE A 26 9.19 2.56 -18.23
N ILE A 27 9.96 1.53 -18.58
CA ILE A 27 9.55 0.50 -19.54
C ILE A 27 8.29 -0.21 -19.05
N LEU A 28 8.26 -0.59 -17.78
CA LEU A 28 7.11 -1.24 -17.16
C LEU A 28 5.86 -0.35 -17.18
N MET A 29 6.00 0.93 -16.85
CA MET A 29 4.90 1.89 -16.93
C MET A 29 4.42 2.10 -18.37
N THR A 30 5.34 2.18 -19.34
CA THR A 30 4.99 2.31 -20.76
C THR A 30 4.20 1.08 -21.23
N PHE A 31 4.62 -0.12 -20.82
CA PHE A 31 3.86 -1.35 -21.08
C PHE A 31 2.43 -1.25 -20.55
N TYR A 32 2.23 -0.81 -19.30
CA TYR A 32 0.89 -0.66 -18.75
C TYR A 32 0.07 0.41 -19.45
N VAL A 33 0.64 1.57 -19.74
CA VAL A 33 -0.05 2.62 -20.51
C VAL A 33 -0.48 2.10 -21.89
N SER A 34 0.32 1.25 -22.54
CA SER A 34 -0.01 0.69 -23.85
C SER A 34 -1.06 -0.44 -23.83
N THR A 35 -1.30 -1.05 -22.68
CA THR A 35 -2.16 -2.26 -22.55
C THR A 35 -3.40 -2.03 -21.70
N GLN A 36 -3.42 -1.01 -20.85
CA GLN A 36 -4.50 -0.70 -19.93
C GLN A 36 -5.46 0.32 -20.54
N ASN A 37 -6.71 -0.09 -20.74
CA ASN A 37 -7.80 0.85 -21.03
C ASN A 37 -8.37 1.41 -19.71
N ILE A 38 -8.88 2.64 -19.79
CA ILE A 38 -9.70 3.24 -18.72
C ILE A 38 -10.97 2.41 -18.58
N ILE A 39 -11.46 2.26 -17.35
CA ILE A 39 -12.70 1.55 -17.03
C ILE A 39 -13.87 2.10 -17.86
N SER A 40 -14.68 1.25 -18.48
CA SER A 40 -15.77 1.72 -19.34
C SER A 40 -17.03 2.15 -18.58
N ILE A 41 -17.16 1.76 -17.30
CA ILE A 41 -18.30 2.07 -16.44
C ILE A 41 -18.50 3.58 -16.32
N ASN A 42 -19.75 4.03 -16.52
CA ASN A 42 -20.18 5.44 -16.42
C ASN A 42 -19.26 6.37 -17.22
N ASN A 43 -18.94 5.97 -18.47
CA ASN A 43 -18.10 6.73 -19.40
C ASN A 43 -16.69 7.06 -18.87
N GLY A 44 -16.05 6.14 -18.14
CA GLY A 44 -14.71 6.39 -17.58
C GLY A 44 -14.70 6.91 -16.15
N ILE A 45 -15.87 7.18 -15.57
CA ILE A 45 -15.98 7.72 -14.22
C ILE A 45 -15.95 6.58 -13.20
N ALA A 46 -16.75 5.52 -13.39
CA ALA A 46 -16.98 4.43 -12.44
C ALA A 46 -17.61 4.86 -11.09
N TRP A 47 -17.82 3.90 -10.17
CA TRP A 47 -18.71 4.01 -8.98
C TRP A 47 -18.45 5.23 -8.07
N ASP A 48 -17.59 5.10 -7.05
CA ASP A 48 -17.31 6.15 -6.05
C ASP A 48 -16.75 7.45 -6.66
N ALA A 49 -16.22 7.34 -7.88
CA ALA A 49 -15.61 8.44 -8.61
C ALA A 49 -16.63 9.44 -9.13
N GLU A 50 -17.90 9.06 -9.28
CA GLU A 50 -18.98 10.01 -9.60
C GLU A 50 -19.06 11.13 -8.58
N VAL A 51 -18.91 10.80 -7.29
CA VAL A 51 -18.96 11.80 -6.22
C VAL A 51 -17.79 12.77 -6.36
N TYR A 52 -16.58 12.28 -6.61
CA TYR A 52 -15.40 13.14 -6.78
C TYR A 52 -15.47 13.99 -8.06
N TYR A 53 -15.98 13.42 -9.15
CA TYR A 53 -16.22 14.15 -10.39
C TYR A 53 -17.23 15.28 -10.18
N SER A 54 -18.35 14.98 -9.49
CA SER A 54 -19.37 15.96 -9.12
C SER A 54 -18.78 17.07 -8.25
N MET A 55 -18.05 16.73 -7.18
CA MET A 55 -17.39 17.72 -6.32
C MET A 55 -16.45 18.64 -7.11
N SER A 56 -15.67 18.07 -8.04
CA SER A 56 -14.78 18.87 -8.88
C SER A 56 -15.56 19.80 -9.83
N SER A 57 -16.68 19.33 -10.37
CA SER A 57 -17.56 20.13 -11.23
C SER A 57 -18.18 21.29 -10.46
N GLN A 58 -18.65 21.06 -9.23
CA GLN A 58 -19.15 22.10 -8.32
C GLN A 58 -18.09 23.18 -8.04
N PHE A 59 -16.83 22.76 -7.79
CA PHE A 59 -15.72 23.71 -7.65
C PHE A 59 -15.46 24.53 -8.92
N VAL A 60 -15.54 23.93 -10.11
CA VAL A 60 -15.40 24.65 -11.40
C VAL A 60 -16.51 25.69 -11.56
N ASN A 61 -17.73 25.36 -11.14
CA ASN A 61 -18.89 26.24 -11.20
C ASN A 61 -18.94 27.32 -10.09
N GLY A 62 -18.02 27.27 -9.12
CA GLY A 62 -17.99 28.20 -7.98
C GLY A 62 -19.09 27.94 -6.94
N GLU A 63 -19.61 26.72 -6.88
CA GLU A 63 -20.65 26.34 -5.92
C GLU A 63 -20.07 26.20 -4.50
N THR A 64 -20.72 26.83 -3.52
CA THR A 64 -20.36 26.73 -2.09
C THR A 64 -21.61 26.80 -1.21
N PRO A 65 -21.79 25.91 -0.22
CA PRO A 65 -20.92 24.78 0.13
C PRO A 65 -20.95 23.68 -0.94
N ILE A 66 -19.90 22.86 -0.99
CA ILE A 66 -19.90 21.67 -1.86
C ILE A 66 -20.81 20.62 -1.23
N THR A 67 -21.65 20.01 -2.06
CA THR A 67 -22.65 19.03 -1.66
C THR A 67 -22.30 17.63 -2.14
N GLY A 68 -22.59 16.60 -1.35
CA GLY A 68 -22.37 15.21 -1.77
C GLY A 68 -22.64 14.18 -0.68
N ILE A 69 -22.26 12.94 -0.95
CA ILE A 69 -22.59 11.77 -0.11
C ILE A 69 -21.39 11.41 0.79
N GLU A 70 -21.66 11.09 2.06
CA GLU A 70 -20.66 10.56 2.98
C GLU A 70 -20.25 9.11 2.64
N PRO A 71 -19.00 8.70 2.90
CA PRO A 71 -17.89 9.48 3.44
C PRO A 71 -17.07 10.22 2.37
N PHE A 72 -17.46 10.13 1.10
CA PHE A 72 -16.66 10.61 -0.05
C PHE A 72 -16.53 12.14 -0.08
N ILE A 73 -17.59 12.84 0.32
CA ILE A 73 -17.68 14.32 0.29
C ILE A 73 -16.60 15.03 1.12
N TYR A 74 -16.03 14.38 2.14
CA TYR A 74 -15.00 14.99 2.99
C TYR A 74 -13.61 15.06 2.33
N ARG A 75 -13.42 14.41 1.17
CA ARG A 75 -12.13 14.26 0.48
C ARG A 75 -11.93 15.37 -0.55
N ILE A 76 -11.87 16.60 -0.08
CA ILE A 76 -11.87 17.82 -0.90
C ILE A 76 -10.53 18.15 -1.58
N GLY A 77 -9.42 17.59 -1.11
CA GLY A 77 -8.07 17.99 -1.53
C GLY A 77 -7.80 17.74 -3.02
N THR A 78 -7.98 16.50 -3.49
CA THR A 78 -7.76 16.17 -4.90
C THR A 78 -8.78 16.86 -5.80
N THR A 79 -10.05 16.84 -5.41
CA THR A 79 -11.16 17.40 -6.21
C THR A 79 -10.95 18.90 -6.46
N TYR A 80 -10.56 19.64 -5.41
CA TYR A 80 -10.25 21.06 -5.52
C TYR A 80 -9.06 21.34 -6.46
N ILE A 81 -7.95 20.60 -6.31
CA ILE A 81 -6.75 20.80 -7.13
C ILE A 81 -7.05 20.51 -8.61
N VAL A 82 -7.73 19.40 -8.90
CA VAL A 82 -8.08 19.03 -10.27
C VAL A 82 -9.04 20.04 -10.89
N ALA A 83 -10.07 20.46 -10.16
CA ALA A 83 -11.00 21.51 -10.62
C ALA A 83 -10.27 22.81 -10.97
N LYS A 84 -9.28 23.21 -10.15
CA LYS A 84 -8.55 24.47 -10.35
C LYS A 84 -7.58 24.41 -11.53
N LEU A 85 -6.89 23.28 -11.72
CA LEU A 85 -5.84 23.15 -12.73
C LEU A 85 -6.36 22.66 -14.08
N PHE A 86 -7.44 21.88 -14.10
CA PHE A 86 -7.98 21.22 -15.29
C PHE A 86 -9.50 21.42 -15.45
N PRO A 87 -10.02 22.66 -15.40
CA PRO A 87 -11.47 22.92 -15.40
C PRO A 87 -12.20 22.44 -16.66
N GLN A 88 -11.48 22.27 -17.77
CA GLN A 88 -12.07 21.89 -19.07
C GLN A 88 -12.19 20.37 -19.25
N ASN A 89 -11.37 19.58 -18.57
CA ASN A 89 -11.38 18.12 -18.70
C ASN A 89 -10.93 17.46 -17.40
N LEU A 90 -11.90 17.25 -16.50
CA LEU A 90 -11.65 16.73 -15.17
C LEU A 90 -11.07 15.32 -15.19
N VAL A 91 -11.60 14.40 -16.03
CA VAL A 91 -11.13 13.01 -16.09
C VAL A 91 -9.64 12.94 -16.45
N GLN A 92 -9.24 13.70 -17.48
CA GLN A 92 -7.85 13.79 -17.89
C GLN A 92 -7.00 14.50 -16.83
N GLY A 93 -7.54 15.53 -16.17
CA GLY A 93 -6.89 16.22 -15.05
C GLY A 93 -6.59 15.29 -13.88
N TYR A 94 -7.55 14.45 -13.49
CA TYR A 94 -7.38 13.40 -12.49
C TYR A 94 -6.28 12.41 -12.88
N LEU A 95 -6.31 11.90 -14.12
CA LEU A 95 -5.30 10.98 -14.63
C LEU A 95 -3.90 11.59 -14.52
N PHE A 96 -3.69 12.81 -15.04
CA PHE A 96 -2.38 13.46 -14.99
C PHE A 96 -1.92 13.77 -13.56
N TYR A 97 -2.83 14.30 -12.73
CA TYR A 97 -2.52 14.61 -11.34
C TYR A 97 -2.11 13.34 -10.57
N ASN A 98 -2.93 12.29 -10.63
CA ASN A 98 -2.69 11.06 -9.87
C ASN A 98 -1.48 10.28 -10.39
N LEU A 99 -1.20 10.28 -11.71
CA LEU A 99 0.05 9.73 -12.24
C LEU A 99 1.27 10.52 -11.74
N THR A 100 1.19 11.85 -11.73
CA THR A 100 2.28 12.70 -11.21
C THR A 100 2.56 12.39 -9.74
N ILE A 101 1.52 12.33 -8.91
CA ILE A 101 1.64 11.93 -7.50
C ILE A 101 2.15 10.49 -7.36
N GLY A 102 1.73 9.58 -8.23
CA GLY A 102 2.23 8.21 -8.28
C GLY A 102 3.73 8.13 -8.54
N PHE A 103 4.25 8.90 -9.49
CA PHE A 103 5.69 8.97 -9.78
C PHE A 103 6.48 9.61 -8.62
N LEU A 104 5.94 10.66 -8.00
CA LEU A 104 6.53 11.27 -6.81
C LEU A 104 6.55 10.29 -5.63
N THR A 105 5.48 9.52 -5.44
CA THR A 105 5.41 8.44 -4.45
C THR A 105 6.47 7.39 -4.72
N LEU A 106 6.61 6.91 -5.95
CA LEU A 106 7.62 5.92 -6.32
C LEU A 106 9.06 6.41 -6.06
N LEU A 107 9.35 7.67 -6.40
CA LEU A 107 10.65 8.28 -6.15
C LEU A 107 10.94 8.41 -4.65
N LEU A 108 9.98 8.92 -3.89
CA LEU A 108 10.08 9.01 -2.42
C LEU A 108 10.23 7.62 -1.80
N PHE A 109 9.52 6.63 -2.33
CA PHE A 109 9.56 5.26 -1.84
C PHE A 109 10.92 4.60 -2.07
N TYR A 110 11.58 4.89 -3.20
CA TYR A 110 12.98 4.52 -3.38
C TYR A 110 13.87 5.09 -2.27
N PHE A 111 13.78 6.38 -1.96
CA PHE A 111 14.56 6.98 -0.88
C PHE A 111 14.22 6.41 0.50
N PHE A 112 12.95 6.10 0.75
CA PHE A 112 12.51 5.46 1.98
C PHE A 112 13.07 4.05 2.13
N LEU A 113 13.02 3.23 1.07
CA LEU A 113 13.63 1.89 1.08
C LEU A 113 15.15 1.93 1.27
N ARG A 114 15.84 2.97 0.76
CA ARG A 114 17.28 3.17 0.97
C ARG A 114 17.67 3.38 2.42
N LEU A 115 16.73 3.76 3.30
CA LEU A 115 16.99 3.83 4.75
C LEU A 115 17.23 2.44 5.35
N PHE A 116 16.71 1.39 4.70
CA PHE A 116 16.66 0.03 5.22
C PHE A 116 17.50 -0.96 4.40
N ILE A 117 17.56 -0.76 3.08
CA ILE A 117 18.13 -1.71 2.12
C ILE A 117 19.23 -1.01 1.34
N ASN A 118 20.47 -1.50 1.46
CA ASN A 118 21.59 -0.96 0.69
C ASN A 118 21.87 -1.71 -0.62
N HIS A 119 21.29 -2.89 -0.81
CA HIS A 119 21.50 -3.74 -1.98
C HIS A 119 20.57 -3.35 -3.14
N GLN A 120 21.15 -2.94 -4.27
CA GLN A 120 20.40 -2.38 -5.41
C GLN A 120 19.45 -3.36 -6.09
N VAL A 121 19.84 -4.63 -6.23
CA VAL A 121 18.94 -5.64 -6.83
C VAL A 121 17.70 -5.88 -5.95
N ILE A 122 17.88 -5.88 -4.62
CA ILE A 122 16.76 -6.06 -3.67
C ILE A 122 15.85 -4.83 -3.73
N LEU A 123 16.43 -3.63 -3.78
CA LEU A 123 15.68 -2.39 -3.99
C LEU A 123 14.87 -2.41 -5.28
N LEU A 124 15.51 -2.75 -6.41
CA LEU A 124 14.84 -2.84 -7.71
C LEU A 124 13.69 -3.84 -7.66
N PHE A 125 13.91 -5.02 -7.08
CA PHE A 125 12.88 -6.03 -6.91
C PHE A 125 11.66 -5.48 -6.15
N PHE A 126 11.85 -4.76 -5.04
CA PHE A 126 10.74 -4.21 -4.26
C PHE A 126 10.06 -3.02 -4.92
N LEU A 127 10.80 -2.20 -5.68
CA LEU A 127 10.20 -1.15 -6.50
C LEU A 127 9.38 -1.72 -7.65
N VAL A 128 9.85 -2.79 -8.29
CA VAL A 128 9.07 -3.52 -9.29
C VAL A 128 7.83 -4.12 -8.64
N ALA A 129 7.95 -4.77 -7.47
CA ALA A 129 6.81 -5.32 -6.73
C ALA A 129 5.74 -4.25 -6.41
N TYR A 130 6.17 -3.04 -6.05
CA TYR A 130 5.27 -1.90 -5.82
C TYR A 130 4.54 -1.46 -7.10
N VAL A 131 5.26 -1.38 -8.24
CA VAL A 131 4.66 -0.91 -9.51
C VAL A 131 3.76 -1.97 -10.16
N ILE A 132 4.12 -3.25 -10.07
CA ILE A 132 3.31 -4.33 -10.66
C ILE A 132 2.04 -4.60 -9.88
N ASN A 133 1.88 -4.10 -8.65
CA ASN A 133 0.67 -4.33 -7.86
C ASN A 133 -0.55 -3.74 -8.60
N PRO A 134 -1.60 -4.53 -8.89
CA PRO A 134 -2.79 -4.03 -9.60
C PRO A 134 -3.56 -2.97 -8.80
N LEU A 135 -3.45 -2.97 -7.47
CA LEU A 135 -4.00 -1.93 -6.61
C LEU A 135 -3.01 -0.76 -6.40
N GLY A 136 -1.80 -0.91 -6.94
CA GLY A 136 -0.72 0.08 -7.03
C GLY A 136 -1.20 1.45 -7.48
N VAL A 137 -0.76 2.53 -6.82
CA VAL A 137 -1.12 3.91 -7.17
C VAL A 137 -0.96 4.17 -8.67
N LEU A 138 0.16 3.77 -9.25
CA LEU A 138 0.46 4.00 -10.66
C LEU A 138 -0.42 3.16 -11.59
N ARG A 139 -0.48 1.85 -11.37
CA ARG A 139 -1.20 0.91 -12.25
C ARG A 139 -2.73 1.08 -12.13
N PHE A 140 -3.24 1.25 -10.91
CA PHE A 140 -4.66 1.45 -10.65
C PHE A 140 -5.17 2.77 -11.24
N THR A 141 -4.37 3.84 -11.20
CA THR A 141 -4.75 5.14 -11.79
C THR A 141 -4.96 5.08 -13.30
N LEU A 142 -4.25 4.19 -14.01
CA LEU A 142 -4.45 4.01 -15.46
C LEU A 142 -5.82 3.41 -15.78
N LEU A 143 -6.34 2.55 -14.92
CA LEU A 143 -7.70 2.02 -15.03
C LEU A 143 -8.75 2.99 -14.48
N TYR A 144 -8.49 3.53 -13.28
CA TYR A 144 -9.44 4.27 -12.45
C TYR A 144 -8.84 5.64 -12.09
N PRO A 145 -8.87 6.61 -13.02
CA PRO A 145 -8.15 7.87 -12.87
C PRO A 145 -8.69 8.75 -11.75
N ILE A 146 -10.01 8.74 -11.54
CA ILE A 146 -10.69 9.60 -10.57
C ILE A 146 -10.64 8.96 -9.17
N ASN A 147 -9.51 9.11 -8.49
CA ASN A 147 -9.33 8.64 -7.13
C ASN A 147 -8.60 9.70 -6.27
N THR A 148 -8.68 9.56 -4.94
CA THR A 148 -8.05 10.49 -3.98
C THR A 148 -6.93 9.84 -3.16
N ASP A 149 -6.77 8.53 -3.27
CA ASP A 149 -5.78 7.71 -2.56
C ASP A 149 -4.33 8.14 -2.80
N PRO A 150 -3.88 8.47 -4.03
CA PRO A 150 -2.48 8.71 -4.34
C PRO A 150 -1.84 9.79 -3.47
N SER A 151 -2.52 10.92 -3.29
CA SER A 151 -2.01 12.04 -2.48
C SER A 151 -1.95 11.70 -1.00
N ALA A 152 -2.91 10.94 -0.49
CA ALA A 152 -2.91 10.47 0.88
C ALA A 152 -1.78 9.46 1.15
N ILE A 153 -1.53 8.54 0.21
CA ILE A 153 -0.43 7.57 0.29
C ILE A 153 0.92 8.30 0.22
N PHE A 154 1.08 9.24 -0.72
CA PHE A 154 2.27 10.07 -0.84
C PHE A 154 2.59 10.81 0.47
N LEU A 155 1.61 11.50 1.05
CA LEU A 155 1.79 12.28 2.26
C LEU A 155 2.04 11.39 3.48
N SER A 156 1.36 10.24 3.58
CA SER A 156 1.63 9.23 4.62
C SER A 156 3.08 8.75 4.55
N LEU A 157 3.55 8.41 3.34
CA LEU A 157 4.93 7.98 3.12
C LEU A 157 5.93 9.10 3.45
N LEU A 158 5.63 10.36 3.10
CA LEU A 158 6.51 11.49 3.40
C LEU A 158 6.63 11.75 4.91
N ILE A 159 5.51 11.69 5.64
CA ILE A 159 5.49 11.80 7.09
C ILE A 159 6.32 10.68 7.73
N LEU A 160 6.14 9.44 7.27
CA LEU A 160 6.91 8.29 7.76
C LEU A 160 8.40 8.43 7.42
N TYR A 161 8.75 8.84 6.19
CA TYR A 161 10.12 9.07 5.76
C TYR A 161 10.84 10.08 6.66
N ILE A 162 10.24 11.26 6.85
CA ILE A 162 10.80 12.32 7.70
C ILE A 162 10.96 11.79 9.13
N SER A 163 9.93 11.12 9.67
CA SER A 163 9.93 10.66 11.06
C SER A 163 10.94 9.55 11.35
N VAL A 164 11.16 8.63 10.39
CA VAL A 164 12.16 7.57 10.50
C VAL A 164 13.56 8.13 10.29
N TYR A 165 13.73 9.07 9.35
CA TYR A 165 15.02 9.70 9.09
C TYR A 165 15.49 10.54 10.29
N PHE A 166 14.58 11.33 10.88
CA PHE A 166 14.84 12.11 12.07
C PHE A 166 14.37 11.37 13.33
N ASN A 167 15.24 10.51 13.87
CA ASN A 167 14.98 9.74 15.11
C ASN A 167 14.44 10.58 16.29
N GLN A 168 14.88 11.84 16.41
CA GLN A 168 14.36 12.81 17.37
C GLN A 168 13.70 13.97 16.64
N LEU A 169 12.49 14.33 17.07
CA LEU A 169 11.79 15.48 16.49
C LEU A 169 12.22 16.75 17.22
N ASN A 170 12.30 17.84 16.47
CA ASN A 170 12.41 19.19 17.00
C ASN A 170 11.17 19.99 16.57
N TRP A 171 11.08 21.24 16.99
CA TRP A 171 9.91 22.08 16.69
C TRP A 171 9.69 22.28 15.18
N ILE A 172 10.77 22.48 14.39
CA ILE A 172 10.68 22.72 12.93
C ILE A 172 10.11 21.49 12.23
N ILE A 173 10.63 20.30 12.56
CA ILE A 173 10.14 19.04 12.00
C ILE A 173 8.69 18.82 12.45
N THR A 174 8.36 19.12 13.70
CA THR A 174 6.99 19.00 14.22
C THR A 174 6.02 19.89 13.44
N LEU A 175 6.39 21.15 13.18
CA LEU A 175 5.58 22.06 12.38
C LEU A 175 5.38 21.50 10.96
N LEU A 176 6.44 21.04 10.32
CA LEU A 176 6.37 20.43 8.99
C LEU A 176 5.43 19.22 8.98
N LEU A 177 5.59 18.28 9.92
CA LEU A 177 4.73 17.11 10.03
C LEU A 177 3.27 17.50 10.28
N SER A 178 3.03 18.54 11.08
CA SER A 178 1.67 19.05 11.36
C SER A 178 1.02 19.63 10.11
N LEU A 179 1.77 20.42 9.33
CA LEU A 179 1.29 20.98 8.05
C LEU A 179 1.00 19.86 7.04
N LEU A 180 1.92 18.90 6.88
CA LEU A 180 1.74 17.77 5.98
C LEU A 180 0.51 16.94 6.36
N THR A 181 0.30 16.73 7.66
CA THR A 181 -0.85 15.97 8.16
C THR A 181 -2.16 16.71 7.95
N LEU A 182 -2.20 18.02 8.27
CA LEU A 182 -3.38 18.87 8.04
C LEU A 182 -3.77 18.83 6.56
N ILE A 183 -2.81 19.09 5.67
CA ILE A 183 -3.04 19.01 4.23
C ILE A 183 -3.47 17.60 3.80
N GLY A 184 -2.83 16.57 4.34
CA GLY A 184 -3.09 15.17 4.00
C GLY A 184 -4.50 14.69 4.32
N VAL A 185 -5.05 15.11 5.45
CA VAL A 185 -6.42 14.76 5.85
C VAL A 185 -7.47 15.28 4.87
N LEU A 186 -7.21 16.42 4.20
CA LEU A 186 -8.09 16.93 3.15
C LEU A 186 -8.17 16.02 1.93
N PHE A 187 -7.12 15.24 1.65
CA PHE A 187 -7.13 14.22 0.59
C PHE A 187 -7.81 12.95 1.06
N ARG A 188 -7.44 12.48 2.26
CA ARG A 188 -8.04 11.31 2.90
C ARG A 188 -7.68 11.18 4.37
N GLU A 189 -8.63 10.70 5.14
CA GLU A 189 -8.56 10.46 6.58
C GLU A 189 -7.46 9.46 7.00
N ILE A 190 -7.04 8.53 6.13
CA ILE A 190 -5.98 7.57 6.42
C ILE A 190 -4.65 8.23 6.81
N VAL A 191 -4.38 9.46 6.35
CA VAL A 191 -3.12 10.15 6.66
C VAL A 191 -2.90 10.27 8.17
N ILE A 192 -3.97 10.30 8.98
CA ILE A 192 -3.92 10.32 10.46
C ILE A 192 -3.09 9.14 11.02
N LEU A 193 -3.09 7.98 10.35
CA LEU A 193 -2.35 6.81 10.81
C LEU A 193 -0.84 7.05 10.87
N ALA A 194 -0.26 7.86 9.96
CA ALA A 194 1.17 8.10 9.93
C ALA A 194 1.69 8.80 11.20
N PRO A 195 1.21 10.00 11.58
CA PRO A 195 1.63 10.65 12.82
C PRO A 195 1.18 9.88 14.07
N LEU A 196 0.03 9.19 14.04
CA LEU A 196 -0.39 8.33 15.15
C LEU A 196 0.63 7.21 15.40
N SER A 197 1.10 6.56 14.33
CA SER A 197 2.11 5.50 14.42
C SER A 197 3.44 6.03 14.95
N VAL A 198 3.83 7.23 14.54
CA VAL A 198 5.02 7.93 15.03
C VAL A 198 4.91 8.22 16.53
N MET A 199 3.76 8.71 17.00
CA MET A 199 3.50 8.97 18.41
C MET A 199 3.53 7.67 19.24
N LEU A 200 2.75 6.66 18.86
CA LEU A 200 2.67 5.40 19.59
C LEU A 200 4.02 4.66 19.62
N SER A 201 4.79 4.70 18.54
CA SER A 201 6.10 4.05 18.48
C SER A 201 7.09 4.61 19.49
N TYR A 202 6.99 5.91 19.79
CA TYR A 202 7.81 6.53 20.83
C TYR A 202 7.46 6.00 22.22
N PHE A 203 6.18 5.94 22.57
CA PHE A 203 5.74 5.38 23.85
C PHE A 203 6.17 3.92 24.01
N ILE A 204 6.01 3.09 22.97
CA ILE A 204 6.47 1.70 22.98
C ILE A 204 7.99 1.62 23.15
N SER A 205 8.77 2.45 22.44
CA SER A 205 10.23 2.45 22.58
C SER A 205 10.69 2.87 23.98
N VAL A 206 10.03 3.87 24.60
CA VAL A 206 10.35 4.33 25.96
C VAL A 206 10.08 3.21 26.97
N PHE A 207 8.90 2.57 26.87
CA PHE A 207 8.52 1.44 27.71
C PHE A 207 9.48 0.26 27.56
N TYR A 208 9.77 -0.15 26.32
CA TYR A 208 10.65 -1.27 26.03
C TYR A 208 12.09 -1.05 26.54
N LYS A 209 12.62 0.17 26.42
CA LYS A 209 13.97 0.52 26.87
C LYS A 209 14.04 0.88 28.36
N LYS A 210 12.92 0.88 29.08
CA LYS A 210 12.82 1.33 30.48
C LYS A 210 13.42 2.73 30.69
N GLN A 211 13.23 3.62 29.72
CA GLN A 211 13.72 5.00 29.77
C GLN A 211 12.68 5.91 30.42
N LEU A 212 13.15 7.03 31.00
CA LEU A 212 12.25 8.10 31.42
C LEU A 212 11.63 8.77 30.18
N LEU A 213 10.38 9.18 30.31
CA LEU A 213 9.64 9.83 29.25
C LEU A 213 10.12 11.27 29.08
N ASP A 214 10.69 11.59 27.92
CA ASP A 214 10.98 12.98 27.55
C ASP A 214 9.68 13.66 27.11
N ILE A 215 9.23 14.62 27.92
CA ILE A 215 7.98 15.36 27.72
C ILE A 215 7.99 16.18 26.44
N TYR A 216 9.14 16.71 26.01
CA TYR A 216 9.24 17.48 24.77
C TYR A 216 9.02 16.57 23.57
N GLN A 217 9.59 15.37 23.57
CA GLN A 217 9.37 14.39 22.51
C GLN A 217 7.92 13.89 22.47
N VAL A 218 7.23 13.80 23.62
CA VAL A 218 5.78 13.53 23.62
C VAL A 218 5.03 14.66 22.94
N ILE A 219 5.25 15.92 23.35
CA ILE A 219 4.58 17.09 22.77
C ILE A 219 4.81 17.14 21.25
N TYR A 220 6.07 17.01 20.81
CA TYR A 220 6.42 17.05 19.39
C TYR A 220 5.75 15.96 18.54
N ARG A 221 5.47 14.80 19.12
CA ARG A 221 4.81 13.70 18.38
C ARG A 221 3.29 13.76 18.47
N THR A 222 2.74 14.40 19.50
CA THR A 222 1.29 14.57 19.67
C THR A 222 0.73 15.71 18.81
N ILE A 223 1.48 16.81 18.62
CA ILE A 223 0.98 17.97 17.85
C ILE A 223 0.52 17.59 16.43
N PRO A 224 1.25 16.79 15.61
CA PRO A 224 0.77 16.40 14.28
C PRO A 224 -0.53 15.60 14.32
N VAL A 225 -0.74 14.76 15.35
CA VAL A 225 -2.00 14.03 15.55
C VAL A 225 -3.15 15.00 15.86
N LEU A 226 -2.94 15.98 16.74
CA LEU A 226 -3.95 16.99 17.04
C LEU A 226 -4.29 17.84 15.80
N ALA A 227 -3.28 18.24 15.02
CA ALA A 227 -3.50 18.96 13.76
C ALA A 227 -4.37 18.17 12.78
N SER A 228 -4.18 16.84 12.73
CA SER A 228 -4.99 15.92 11.93
C SER A 228 -6.45 15.89 12.37
N MET A 229 -6.71 15.84 13.69
CA MET A 229 -8.06 15.79 14.26
C MET A 229 -8.79 17.11 14.06
N ILE A 230 -8.08 18.23 14.20
CA ILE A 230 -8.62 19.57 13.90
C ILE A 230 -9.02 19.65 12.43
N CYS A 231 -8.16 19.22 11.52
CA CYS A 231 -8.47 19.23 10.08
C CYS A 231 -9.66 18.33 9.74
N PHE A 232 -9.72 17.14 10.33
CA PHE A 232 -10.83 16.22 10.16
C PHE A 232 -12.16 16.84 10.65
N ALA A 233 -12.15 17.51 11.80
CA ALA A 233 -13.34 18.20 12.30
C ALA A 233 -13.73 19.40 11.40
N LEU A 234 -12.75 20.12 10.87
CA LEU A 234 -12.99 21.23 9.94
C LEU A 234 -13.54 20.75 8.61
N SER A 235 -13.05 19.64 8.04
CA SER A 235 -13.56 19.12 6.76
C SER A 235 -15.05 18.79 6.83
N HIS A 236 -15.55 18.32 7.98
CA HIS A 236 -16.98 18.08 8.21
C HIS A 236 -17.83 19.36 8.28
N ARG A 237 -17.20 20.52 8.51
CA ARG A 237 -17.88 21.82 8.52
C ARG A 237 -17.82 22.55 7.18
N LEU A 238 -16.95 22.14 6.27
CA LEU A 238 -16.73 22.79 4.97
C LEU A 238 -17.67 22.30 3.87
N VAL A 239 -18.39 21.21 4.12
CA VAL A 239 -19.24 20.54 3.12
C VAL A 239 -20.64 20.32 3.65
N GLU A 240 -21.60 20.23 2.74
CA GLU A 240 -22.98 19.88 3.04
C GLU A 240 -23.26 18.44 2.59
N VAL A 241 -23.77 17.63 3.50
CA VAL A 241 -23.98 16.20 3.27
C VAL A 241 -25.42 15.96 2.85
N TYR A 242 -25.63 15.25 1.75
CA TYR A 242 -26.97 14.82 1.38
C TYR A 242 -27.53 13.84 2.43
N PRO A 243 -28.82 13.93 2.76
CA PRO A 243 -29.48 12.92 3.58
C PRO A 243 -29.28 11.56 2.92
N SER A 244 -28.55 10.67 3.59
CA SER A 244 -28.33 9.31 3.13
C SER A 244 -28.64 8.34 4.25
N GLU A 245 -29.12 7.16 3.91
CA GLU A 245 -29.29 6.06 4.88
C GLU A 245 -27.95 5.49 5.35
N TYR A 246 -26.83 5.96 4.77
CA TYR A 246 -25.51 5.58 5.19
C TYR A 246 -25.22 6.19 6.58
N SER A 247 -24.84 5.33 7.52
CA SER A 247 -24.25 5.74 8.79
C SER A 247 -22.94 4.99 8.96
N PHE A 248 -21.82 5.73 9.03
CA PHE A 248 -20.48 5.15 9.18
C PHE A 248 -20.40 4.13 10.32
N TYR A 249 -20.99 4.44 11.49
CA TYR A 249 -20.97 3.55 12.65
C TYR A 249 -21.74 2.24 12.39
N SER A 250 -22.94 2.34 11.80
CA SER A 250 -23.75 1.16 11.47
C SER A 250 -23.03 0.25 10.47
N GLN A 251 -22.36 0.85 9.48
CA GLN A 251 -21.61 0.14 8.45
C GLN A 251 -20.33 -0.47 9.03
N ALA A 252 -19.60 0.24 9.89
CA ALA A 252 -18.43 -0.32 10.56
C ALA A 252 -18.78 -1.56 11.39
N ILE A 253 -19.90 -1.53 12.14
CA ILE A 253 -20.38 -2.70 12.89
C ILE A 253 -20.79 -3.85 11.95
N SER A 254 -21.54 -3.55 10.88
CA SER A 254 -21.97 -4.59 9.94
C SER A 254 -20.76 -5.29 9.30
N TYR A 255 -19.73 -4.54 8.92
CA TYR A 255 -18.51 -5.10 8.35
C TYR A 255 -17.67 -5.90 9.35
N ILE A 256 -17.60 -5.46 10.62
CA ILE A 256 -17.00 -6.26 11.68
C ILE A 256 -17.73 -7.61 11.78
N GLN A 257 -19.06 -7.61 11.80
CA GLN A 257 -19.85 -8.84 11.88
C GLN A 257 -19.63 -9.74 10.65
N ILE A 258 -19.66 -9.19 9.44
CA ILE A 258 -19.43 -9.93 8.19
C ILE A 258 -18.04 -10.58 8.20
N ASN A 259 -17.00 -9.84 8.58
CA ASN A 259 -15.63 -10.33 8.61
C ASN A 259 -15.39 -11.35 9.73
N LEU A 260 -16.07 -11.23 10.86
CA LEU A 260 -16.04 -12.24 11.94
C LEU A 260 -16.78 -13.53 11.54
N GLN A 261 -17.89 -13.43 10.82
CA GLN A 261 -18.63 -14.58 10.30
C GLN A 261 -17.88 -15.28 9.17
N ASN A 262 -17.10 -14.54 8.37
CA ASN A 262 -16.37 -15.05 7.22
C ASN A 262 -14.87 -14.70 7.27
N PRO A 263 -14.10 -15.21 8.25
CA PRO A 263 -12.69 -14.83 8.43
C PRO A 263 -11.80 -15.19 7.23
N SER A 264 -12.21 -16.18 6.42
CA SER A 264 -11.52 -16.54 5.18
C SER A 264 -11.45 -15.39 4.18
N GLN A 265 -12.45 -14.52 4.14
CA GLN A 265 -12.47 -13.34 3.27
C GLN A 265 -11.34 -12.38 3.61
N TYR A 266 -11.21 -12.07 4.89
CA TYR A 266 -10.19 -11.14 5.37
C TYR A 266 -8.78 -11.69 5.19
N ILE A 267 -8.56 -12.98 5.52
CA ILE A 267 -7.25 -13.63 5.34
C ILE A 267 -6.89 -13.70 3.85
N ALA A 268 -7.82 -14.09 2.98
CA ALA A 268 -7.60 -14.12 1.55
C ALA A 268 -7.26 -12.73 1.00
N ALA A 269 -7.93 -11.67 1.48
CA ALA A 269 -7.64 -10.30 1.07
C ALA A 269 -6.19 -9.88 1.37
N ILE A 270 -5.70 -10.21 2.58
CA ILE A 270 -4.31 -9.96 2.98
C ILE A 270 -3.34 -10.68 2.04
N LEU A 271 -3.55 -11.98 1.81
CA LEU A 271 -2.66 -12.80 0.99
C LEU A 271 -2.67 -12.33 -0.47
N MET A 272 -3.84 -12.00 -1.03
CA MET A 272 -3.97 -11.54 -2.40
C MET A 272 -3.34 -10.16 -2.62
N THR A 273 -3.59 -9.24 -1.69
CA THR A 273 -3.11 -7.85 -1.81
C THR A 273 -1.60 -7.78 -1.69
N ILE A 274 -1.05 -8.36 -0.61
CA ILE A 274 0.38 -8.30 -0.36
C ILE A 274 1.12 -9.26 -1.31
N GLY A 275 0.50 -10.40 -1.63
CA GLY A 275 1.12 -11.47 -2.38
C GLY A 275 1.97 -12.39 -1.50
N PRO A 276 2.58 -13.42 -2.11
CA PRO A 276 3.43 -14.41 -1.43
C PRO A 276 4.55 -13.84 -0.58
N ILE A 277 4.97 -12.62 -0.87
CA ILE A 277 6.06 -11.96 -0.17
C ILE A 277 5.81 -11.75 1.33
N ILE A 278 4.55 -11.70 1.78
CA ILE A 278 4.19 -11.61 3.20
C ILE A 278 4.69 -12.81 4.03
N LEU A 279 4.96 -13.95 3.37
CA LEU A 279 5.44 -15.15 4.05
C LEU A 279 6.88 -14.99 4.55
N LEU A 280 7.69 -14.14 3.89
CA LEU A 280 9.09 -13.92 4.25
C LEU A 280 9.28 -13.38 5.68
N PRO A 281 8.61 -12.30 6.13
CA PRO A 281 8.75 -11.82 7.50
C PRO A 281 8.19 -12.81 8.54
N ILE A 282 7.31 -13.74 8.16
CA ILE A 282 6.85 -14.81 9.07
C ILE A 282 7.96 -15.86 9.27
N VAL A 283 8.53 -16.36 8.16
CA VAL A 283 9.63 -17.35 8.20
C VAL A 283 10.88 -16.77 8.87
N LEU A 284 11.16 -15.49 8.62
CA LEU A 284 12.40 -14.82 8.97
C LEU A 284 12.18 -13.69 9.99
N TYR A 285 11.16 -13.82 10.84
CA TYR A 285 10.70 -12.78 11.79
C TYR A 285 11.80 -12.24 12.72
N ARG A 286 12.83 -13.06 13.01
CA ARG A 286 13.95 -12.71 13.90
C ARG A 286 14.79 -11.53 13.40
N TYR A 287 14.67 -11.16 12.12
CA TYR A 287 15.40 -10.03 11.54
C TYR A 287 14.65 -8.70 11.66
N ILE A 288 13.41 -8.69 12.16
CA ILE A 288 12.69 -7.45 12.44
C ILE A 288 13.13 -6.95 13.82
N SER A 289 13.67 -5.73 13.87
CA SER A 289 14.17 -5.14 15.11
C SER A 289 13.12 -4.22 15.75
N HIS A 290 13.38 -3.79 16.99
CA HIS A 290 12.55 -2.81 17.69
C HIS A 290 12.63 -1.39 17.11
N LYS A 291 13.55 -1.12 16.18
CA LYS A 291 13.68 0.18 15.50
C LYS A 291 12.59 0.39 14.46
N GLU A 292 11.97 -0.70 14.00
CA GLU A 292 10.94 -0.71 12.96
C GLU A 292 9.52 -0.63 13.54
N VAL A 293 9.35 -0.37 14.84
CA VAL A 293 8.05 -0.36 15.54
C VAL A 293 7.06 0.62 14.90
N THR A 294 7.50 1.79 14.43
CA THR A 294 6.64 2.76 13.73
C THR A 294 5.95 2.13 12.51
N LEU A 295 6.69 1.34 11.73
CA LEU A 295 6.17 0.63 10.57
C LEU A 295 5.15 -0.44 11.00
N ILE A 296 5.46 -1.21 12.05
CA ILE A 296 4.56 -2.24 12.55
C ILE A 296 3.23 -1.64 13.03
N ILE A 297 3.26 -0.53 13.76
CA ILE A 297 2.05 0.16 14.24
C ILE A 297 1.22 0.68 13.06
N TYR A 298 1.87 1.27 12.05
CA TYR A 298 1.16 1.74 10.85
C TYR A 298 0.46 0.58 10.14
N MET A 299 1.19 -0.52 9.90
CA MET A 299 0.62 -1.71 9.28
C MET A 299 -0.54 -2.29 10.10
N PHE A 300 -0.41 -2.32 11.43
CA PHE A 300 -1.50 -2.75 12.31
C PHE A 300 -2.73 -1.83 12.19
N GLY A 301 -2.52 -0.52 12.15
CA GLY A 301 -3.59 0.45 11.91
C GLY A 301 -4.31 0.21 10.57
N ILE A 302 -3.56 -0.07 9.50
CA ILE A 302 -4.12 -0.41 8.19
C ILE A 302 -4.96 -1.69 8.26
N LEU A 303 -4.45 -2.74 8.92
CA LEU A 303 -5.20 -3.98 9.08
C LEU A 303 -6.51 -3.73 9.85
N VAL A 304 -6.46 -3.01 10.97
CA VAL A 304 -7.68 -2.64 11.72
C VAL A 304 -8.65 -1.85 10.85
N LEU A 305 -8.17 -0.84 10.11
CA LEU A 305 -9.02 -0.07 9.19
C LEU A 305 -9.60 -0.94 8.08
N SER A 306 -8.84 -1.87 7.52
CA SER A 306 -9.34 -2.79 6.48
C SER A 306 -10.38 -3.78 7.01
N PHE A 307 -10.31 -4.11 8.29
CA PHE A 307 -11.27 -5.00 8.96
C PHE A 307 -12.62 -4.30 9.21
N ILE A 308 -12.62 -2.99 9.41
CA ILE A 308 -13.84 -2.19 9.65
C ILE A 308 -14.35 -1.43 8.41
N GLY A 309 -13.48 -1.19 7.43
CA GLY A 309 -13.64 -0.16 6.39
C GLY A 309 -14.49 -0.54 5.19
N GLY A 310 -14.96 -1.78 5.09
CA GLY A 310 -15.95 -2.18 4.09
C GLY A 310 -15.57 -3.32 3.16
N MET A 311 -16.33 -3.45 2.07
CA MET A 311 -16.18 -4.55 1.09
C MET A 311 -14.85 -4.51 0.33
N HIS A 312 -14.16 -3.37 0.29
CA HIS A 312 -12.89 -3.19 -0.42
C HIS A 312 -11.67 -3.43 0.48
N ILE A 313 -11.70 -4.52 1.26
CA ILE A 313 -10.65 -4.90 2.21
C ILE A 313 -9.25 -4.86 1.55
N ASP A 314 -9.13 -5.40 0.34
CA ASP A 314 -7.89 -5.44 -0.43
C ASP A 314 -7.31 -4.04 -0.70
N ARG A 315 -8.16 -3.06 -1.04
CA ARG A 315 -7.76 -1.67 -1.29
C ARG A 315 -7.22 -1.00 -0.01
N PHE A 316 -7.85 -1.28 1.13
CA PHE A 316 -7.37 -0.77 2.42
C PHE A 316 -6.01 -1.37 2.78
N ILE A 317 -5.84 -2.69 2.64
CA ILE A 317 -4.57 -3.37 2.90
C ILE A 317 -3.47 -2.84 2.00
N PHE A 318 -3.81 -2.53 0.74
CA PHE A 318 -2.89 -1.96 -0.22
C PHE A 318 -2.30 -0.63 0.25
N TRP A 319 -3.05 0.22 0.95
CA TRP A 319 -2.51 1.46 1.50
C TRP A 319 -1.35 1.23 2.48
N GLY A 320 -1.26 0.03 3.07
CA GLY A 320 -0.12 -0.41 3.89
C GLY A 320 1.13 -0.78 3.10
N GLU A 321 1.11 -0.78 1.76
CA GLU A 321 2.23 -1.21 0.91
C GLU A 321 3.49 -0.39 1.12
N ILE A 322 3.33 0.91 1.37
CA ILE A 322 4.42 1.81 1.73
C ILE A 322 5.16 1.41 3.01
N VAL A 323 4.64 0.44 3.77
CA VAL A 323 5.19 -0.05 5.03
C VAL A 323 5.50 -1.54 5.02
N TYR A 324 4.60 -2.40 4.50
CA TYR A 324 4.87 -3.83 4.50
C TYR A 324 6.02 -4.19 3.54
N ILE A 325 6.17 -3.51 2.40
CA ILE A 325 7.31 -3.75 1.50
C ILE A 325 8.65 -3.44 2.19
N PRO A 326 8.85 -2.27 2.85
CA PRO A 326 10.05 -2.03 3.64
C PRO A 326 10.29 -3.08 4.73
N LEU A 327 9.26 -3.48 5.49
CA LEU A 327 9.39 -4.50 6.54
C LEU A 327 9.89 -5.84 5.96
N ILE A 328 9.32 -6.28 4.84
CA ILE A 328 9.76 -7.49 4.16
C ILE A 328 11.18 -7.29 3.60
N GLY A 329 11.47 -6.13 3.04
CA GLY A 329 12.77 -5.81 2.48
C GLY A 329 13.91 -5.77 3.49
N ILE A 330 13.66 -5.33 4.72
CA ILE A 330 14.60 -5.43 5.85
C ILE A 330 14.98 -6.88 6.11
N VAL A 331 13.96 -7.75 6.18
CA VAL A 331 14.13 -9.18 6.42
C VAL A 331 14.92 -9.84 5.29
N VAL A 332 14.56 -9.56 4.03
CA VAL A 332 15.26 -10.06 2.84
C VAL A 332 16.70 -9.58 2.79
N TYR A 333 16.93 -8.30 3.08
CA TYR A 333 18.26 -7.70 3.09
C TYR A 333 19.16 -8.33 4.16
N HIS A 334 18.67 -8.47 5.39
CA HIS A 334 19.42 -9.12 6.47
C HIS A 334 19.74 -10.58 6.17
N PHE A 335 18.77 -11.32 5.62
CA PHE A 335 19.02 -12.70 5.18
C PHE A 335 20.08 -12.75 4.08
N HIS A 336 20.00 -11.85 3.10
CA HIS A 336 20.95 -11.77 2.00
C HIS A 336 22.37 -11.48 2.48
N THR A 337 22.55 -10.57 3.44
CA THR A 337 23.88 -10.21 3.98
C THR A 337 24.48 -11.32 4.84
N ASN A 338 23.65 -12.11 5.53
CA ASN A 338 24.10 -13.17 6.44
C ASN A 338 24.27 -14.53 5.75
N THR A 339 23.93 -14.64 4.47
CA THR A 339 23.96 -15.89 3.72
C THR A 339 24.92 -15.77 2.54
N ASN A 340 25.92 -16.66 2.47
CA ASN A 340 26.90 -16.70 1.38
C ASN A 340 26.48 -17.61 0.21
N SER A 341 25.57 -18.55 0.44
CA SER A 341 25.12 -19.51 -0.58
C SER A 341 24.22 -18.83 -1.62
N ILE A 342 24.66 -18.80 -2.88
CA ILE A 342 23.85 -18.34 -4.01
C ILE A 342 22.66 -19.28 -4.22
N LEU A 343 22.85 -20.58 -4.06
CA LEU A 343 21.80 -21.59 -4.21
C LEU A 343 20.67 -21.36 -3.21
N GLU A 344 21.00 -21.08 -1.95
CA GLU A 344 20.00 -20.79 -0.90
C GLU A 344 19.17 -19.54 -1.25
N LYS A 345 19.85 -18.48 -1.72
CA LYS A 345 19.17 -17.26 -2.18
C LYS A 345 18.25 -17.53 -3.36
N LEU A 346 18.68 -18.32 -4.33
CA LEU A 346 17.85 -18.67 -5.50
C LEU A 346 16.64 -19.50 -5.09
N LEU A 347 16.83 -20.57 -4.30
CA LEU A 347 15.74 -21.45 -3.89
C LEU A 347 14.70 -20.76 -3.00
N LEU A 348 15.09 -19.72 -2.27
CA LEU A 348 14.17 -18.96 -1.41
C LEU A 348 13.52 -17.78 -2.16
N PHE A 349 14.28 -16.97 -2.89
CA PHE A 349 13.76 -15.74 -3.50
C PHE A 349 13.16 -15.93 -4.89
N PHE A 350 13.69 -16.84 -5.71
CA PHE A 350 13.18 -17.01 -7.07
C PHE A 350 11.73 -17.52 -7.08
N PRO A 351 11.35 -18.56 -6.31
CA PRO A 351 9.95 -19.00 -6.25
C PRO A 351 9.02 -17.91 -5.71
N VAL A 352 9.45 -17.14 -4.70
CA VAL A 352 8.65 -16.02 -4.18
C VAL A 352 8.48 -14.92 -5.23
N PHE A 353 9.53 -14.59 -5.99
CA PHE A 353 9.44 -13.60 -7.05
C PHE A 353 8.47 -14.03 -8.15
N VAL A 354 8.61 -15.26 -8.64
CA VAL A 354 7.73 -15.82 -9.68
C VAL A 354 6.29 -15.85 -9.18
N ALA A 355 6.07 -16.35 -7.96
CA ALA A 355 4.74 -16.37 -7.35
C ALA A 355 4.18 -14.95 -7.14
N GLN A 356 5.02 -13.97 -6.82
CA GLN A 356 4.62 -12.56 -6.71
C GLN A 356 4.19 -11.99 -8.06
N LEU A 357 4.97 -12.21 -9.13
CA LEU A 357 4.63 -11.77 -10.49
C LEU A 357 3.30 -12.36 -10.96
N LEU A 358 3.05 -13.63 -10.64
CA LEU A 358 1.81 -14.33 -10.96
C LEU A 358 0.64 -13.79 -10.11
N ALA A 359 0.81 -13.68 -8.78
CA ALA A 359 -0.21 -13.17 -7.87
C ALA A 359 -0.66 -11.74 -8.24
N HIS A 360 0.30 -10.88 -8.58
CA HIS A 360 0.05 -9.49 -8.99
C HIS A 360 -0.30 -9.35 -10.47
N ARG A 361 -0.30 -10.44 -11.25
CA ARG A 361 -0.62 -10.44 -12.68
C ARG A 361 0.17 -9.38 -13.43
N ALA A 362 1.49 -9.37 -13.21
CA ALA A 362 2.38 -8.30 -13.64
C ALA A 362 2.32 -8.01 -15.15
N PHE A 363 1.99 -9.00 -15.97
CA PHE A 363 1.99 -8.87 -17.44
C PHE A 363 0.58 -8.83 -18.05
N MET A 364 -0.44 -8.49 -17.25
CA MET A 364 -1.83 -8.46 -17.70
C MET A 364 -2.45 -7.09 -17.41
N PRO A 365 -3.43 -6.62 -18.20
CA PRO A 365 -4.24 -5.47 -17.81
C PRO A 365 -5.13 -5.83 -16.62
N ILE A 366 -5.50 -4.83 -15.83
CA ILE A 366 -6.57 -4.93 -14.85
C ILE A 366 -7.89 -5.07 -15.64
N PRO A 367 -8.72 -6.10 -15.37
CA PRO A 367 -9.92 -6.37 -16.14
C PRO A 367 -10.95 -5.25 -16.02
N ASP A 368 -11.63 -4.96 -17.13
CA ASP A 368 -12.77 -4.04 -17.14
C ASP A 368 -14.03 -4.72 -16.62
N MET A 369 -14.68 -4.10 -15.64
CA MET A 369 -15.78 -4.70 -14.89
C MET A 369 -17.14 -4.67 -15.61
N GLN A 370 -17.31 -3.97 -16.73
CA GLN A 370 -18.56 -4.03 -17.52
C GLN A 370 -18.87 -5.43 -18.06
N SER A 371 -17.84 -6.25 -18.29
CA SER A 371 -17.99 -7.62 -18.80
C SER A 371 -18.43 -8.65 -17.74
N LEU A 372 -18.47 -8.25 -16.47
CA LEU A 372 -18.78 -9.09 -15.33
C LEU A 372 -20.14 -8.69 -14.80
N ASN A 373 -21.13 -9.58 -14.88
CA ASN A 373 -22.33 -9.48 -14.06
C ASN A 373 -21.89 -9.38 -12.59
N LEU A 374 -21.83 -8.16 -12.05
CA LEU A 374 -21.21 -7.80 -10.76
C LEU A 374 -21.79 -8.55 -9.54
N PHE A 375 -22.91 -9.25 -9.73
CA PHE A 375 -23.59 -10.05 -8.70
C PHE A 375 -23.93 -11.47 -9.16
N GLY A 376 -23.52 -11.86 -10.38
CA GLY A 376 -23.67 -13.23 -10.86
C GLY A 376 -22.43 -14.04 -10.49
N PRO A 377 -22.56 -15.22 -9.86
CA PRO A 377 -21.43 -16.13 -9.75
C PRO A 377 -21.05 -16.55 -11.18
N ILE A 378 -19.92 -16.08 -11.70
CA ILE A 378 -19.34 -16.71 -12.89
C ILE A 378 -18.68 -17.99 -12.38
N ILE A 379 -19.52 -19.02 -12.28
CA ILE A 379 -19.11 -20.38 -11.99
C ILE A 379 -18.25 -20.84 -13.17
N THR A 380 -16.94 -20.84 -12.99
CA THR A 380 -16.07 -21.64 -13.82
C THR A 380 -15.69 -22.84 -12.96
N ASP A 381 -16.42 -23.93 -13.14
CA ASP A 381 -16.35 -25.17 -12.34
C ASP A 381 -14.98 -25.88 -12.37
N ASN A 382 -13.95 -25.29 -12.97
CA ASN A 382 -12.66 -25.95 -13.24
C ASN A 382 -11.44 -25.04 -13.04
N ILE A 383 -11.44 -24.13 -12.05
CA ILE A 383 -10.21 -23.39 -11.69
C ILE A 383 -9.31 -24.26 -10.82
N GLN A 384 -8.29 -24.89 -11.39
CA GLN A 384 -7.43 -25.80 -10.61
C GLN A 384 -6.29 -25.11 -9.84
N PHE A 385 -5.72 -23.96 -10.27
CA PHE A 385 -4.63 -23.31 -9.52
C PHE A 385 -4.50 -21.78 -9.73
N ILE A 386 -5.14 -20.94 -8.93
CA ILE A 386 -5.08 -19.46 -9.06
C ILE A 386 -3.66 -18.84 -9.11
N LEU A 387 -2.72 -19.29 -8.27
CA LEU A 387 -1.34 -18.79 -8.26
C LEU A 387 -0.49 -19.29 -9.44
N PHE A 388 -0.89 -20.39 -10.10
CA PHE A 388 -0.07 -21.08 -11.11
C PHE A 388 -0.77 -21.29 -12.46
N SER A 389 -2.03 -20.89 -12.59
CA SER A 389 -2.79 -21.07 -13.83
C SER A 389 -2.44 -19.95 -14.80
N PRO A 390 -1.92 -20.26 -15.99
CA PRO A 390 -1.86 -19.29 -17.07
C PRO A 390 -3.28 -18.85 -17.44
N TYR A 391 -3.44 -17.56 -17.73
CA TYR A 391 -4.73 -16.99 -18.11
C TYR A 391 -5.07 -17.33 -19.56
N GLY A 392 -6.34 -17.62 -19.85
CA GLY A 392 -6.83 -17.83 -21.23
C GLY A 392 -7.51 -19.17 -21.52
N SER A 393 -7.52 -20.15 -20.61
CA SER A 393 -8.26 -21.40 -20.84
C SER A 393 -9.68 -21.38 -20.24
N GLN A 394 -9.89 -20.85 -19.02
CA GLN A 394 -11.20 -20.91 -18.33
C GLN A 394 -11.46 -19.82 -17.27
N ILE A 395 -10.62 -18.79 -17.16
CA ILE A 395 -10.69 -17.78 -16.09
C ILE A 395 -10.85 -16.41 -16.75
N SER A 396 -12.07 -15.89 -16.86
CA SER A 396 -12.32 -14.60 -17.54
C SER A 396 -12.05 -13.41 -16.63
N ALA A 397 -12.33 -13.52 -15.34
CA ALA A 397 -11.95 -12.52 -14.33
C ALA A 397 -11.77 -13.18 -12.97
N ILE A 398 -10.53 -13.34 -12.51
CA ILE A 398 -10.33 -13.54 -11.07
C ILE A 398 -10.71 -12.21 -10.43
N TYR A 399 -11.86 -12.19 -9.78
CA TYR A 399 -12.33 -11.15 -8.87
C TYR A 399 -11.12 -10.52 -8.17
N THR A 400 -10.85 -9.24 -8.44
CA THR A 400 -9.70 -8.52 -7.87
C THR A 400 -9.84 -8.29 -6.36
N TYR A 401 -10.97 -8.70 -5.77
CA TYR A 401 -11.34 -8.50 -4.38
C TYR A 401 -11.75 -9.82 -3.74
N ALA A 402 -11.23 -10.11 -2.55
CA ALA A 402 -11.58 -11.35 -1.84
C ALA A 402 -13.06 -11.39 -1.41
N SER A 403 -13.69 -10.22 -1.26
CA SER A 403 -15.10 -10.06 -0.86
C SER A 403 -16.10 -10.58 -1.88
N THR A 404 -15.75 -10.56 -3.17
CA THR A 404 -16.63 -11.01 -4.25
C THR A 404 -16.36 -12.46 -4.68
N MET A 405 -15.37 -13.12 -4.07
CA MET A 405 -15.07 -14.53 -4.33
C MET A 405 -16.04 -15.49 -3.65
N SER A 406 -16.17 -16.69 -4.20
CA SER A 406 -16.77 -17.81 -3.44
C SER A 406 -15.84 -18.25 -2.32
N GLN A 407 -16.41 -18.84 -1.26
CA GLN A 407 -15.61 -19.37 -0.14
C GLN A 407 -14.63 -20.46 -0.60
N ALA A 408 -15.04 -21.33 -1.51
CA ALA A 408 -14.18 -22.38 -2.08
C ALA A 408 -12.93 -21.78 -2.74
N LEU A 409 -13.09 -20.71 -3.52
CA LEU A 409 -11.99 -20.04 -4.21
C LEU A 409 -11.01 -19.40 -3.21
N ARG A 410 -11.53 -18.75 -2.17
CA ARG A 410 -10.70 -18.18 -1.09
C ARG A 410 -9.88 -19.25 -0.38
N LEU A 411 -10.50 -20.37 -0.03
CA LEU A 411 -9.81 -21.49 0.63
C LEU A 411 -8.73 -22.09 -0.28
N GLN A 412 -8.98 -22.17 -1.59
CA GLN A 412 -8.01 -22.65 -2.56
C GLN A 412 -6.79 -21.71 -2.68
N ILE A 413 -7.00 -20.39 -2.72
CA ILE A 413 -5.91 -19.40 -2.67
C ILE A 413 -5.11 -19.60 -1.38
N MET A 414 -5.79 -19.61 -0.23
CA MET A 414 -5.14 -19.79 1.07
C MET A 414 -4.29 -21.07 1.09
N PHE A 415 -4.83 -22.18 0.59
CA PHE A 415 -4.12 -23.46 0.50
C PHE A 415 -2.85 -23.38 -0.35
N GLN A 416 -2.91 -22.71 -1.50
CA GLN A 416 -1.72 -22.52 -2.35
C GLN A 416 -0.65 -21.66 -1.67
N TYR A 417 -1.04 -20.62 -0.94
CA TYR A 417 -0.11 -19.84 -0.12
C TYR A 417 0.48 -20.67 1.03
N PHE A 418 -0.30 -21.56 1.65
CA PHE A 418 0.20 -22.47 2.68
C PHE A 418 1.21 -23.48 2.12
N ILE A 419 1.00 -24.02 0.91
CA ILE A 419 1.98 -24.88 0.23
C ILE A 419 3.29 -24.11 0.02
N LEU A 420 3.20 -22.89 -0.51
CA LEU A 420 4.38 -22.06 -0.73
C LEU A 420 5.09 -21.73 0.59
N PHE A 421 4.35 -21.44 1.65
CA PHE A 421 4.90 -21.23 2.99
C PHE A 421 5.64 -22.46 3.51
N ALA A 422 5.02 -23.65 3.40
CA ALA A 422 5.64 -24.91 3.80
C ALA A 422 6.94 -25.17 3.02
N TYR A 423 6.93 -24.92 1.69
CA TYR A 423 8.14 -24.98 0.86
C TYR A 423 9.25 -24.05 1.39
N LEU A 424 8.93 -22.77 1.65
CA LEU A 424 9.92 -21.81 2.15
C LEU A 424 10.49 -22.20 3.51
N MET A 425 9.63 -22.71 4.41
CA MET A 425 10.05 -23.23 5.71
C MET A 425 11.00 -24.41 5.58
N LEU A 426 10.69 -25.38 4.69
CA LEU A 426 11.54 -26.55 4.44
C LEU A 426 12.90 -26.13 3.87
N VAL A 427 12.91 -25.26 2.86
CA VAL A 427 14.15 -24.74 2.26
C VAL A 427 15.00 -24.03 3.33
N HIS A 428 14.38 -23.14 4.12
CA HIS A 428 15.09 -22.43 5.19
C HIS A 428 15.68 -23.40 6.23
N HIS A 429 14.89 -24.36 6.73
CA HIS A 429 15.35 -25.33 7.73
C HIS A 429 16.47 -26.23 7.19
N PHE A 430 16.38 -26.67 5.93
CA PHE A 430 17.41 -27.46 5.28
C PHE A 430 18.76 -26.73 5.27
N PHE A 431 18.79 -25.45 4.89
CA PHE A 431 20.03 -24.68 4.89
C PHE A 431 20.54 -24.30 6.29
N VAL A 432 19.65 -24.06 7.24
CA VAL A 432 20.04 -23.87 8.65
C VAL A 432 20.68 -25.16 9.20
N TYR A 433 20.13 -26.33 8.88
CA TYR A 433 20.69 -27.62 9.27
C TYR A 433 22.07 -27.86 8.64
N LEU A 434 22.23 -27.63 7.33
CA LEU A 434 23.52 -27.76 6.65
C LEU A 434 24.60 -26.86 7.28
N ARG A 435 24.26 -25.60 7.62
CA ARG A 435 25.19 -24.67 8.28
C ARG A 435 25.62 -25.14 9.66
N LYS A 436 24.71 -25.72 10.44
CA LYS A 436 25.04 -26.29 11.76
C LYS A 436 25.94 -27.53 11.68
N LYS A 437 25.88 -28.29 10.58
CA LYS A 437 26.72 -29.47 10.38
C LYS A 437 28.13 -29.12 9.87
N SER A 438 28.26 -27.97 9.20
CA SER A 438 29.55 -27.48 8.67
C SER A 438 30.36 -26.64 9.66
N ALA A 439 29.74 -26.18 10.75
CA ALA A 439 30.36 -25.44 11.84
C ALA A 439 30.71 -26.39 12.97
#